data_AF-F6BLX0-F1
#
_entry.id   AF-F6BLX0-F1
#
_cell.length_a   1.000
_cell.length_b   1.000
_cell.length_c   1.000
_cell.angle_alpha   90.00
_cell.angle_beta   90.00
_cell.angle_gamma   90.00
#
_symmetry.space_group_name_H-M   'P 1'
#
loop_
_entity.id
_entity.type
_entity.pdbx_description
1 polymer ?
#
loop_
_entity_poly.entity_id
_entity_poly.type
_entity_poly.pdbx_seq_one_letter_code
_entity_poly.pdbx_strand_id
1 'polypeptide(L)' 'MVCLNLVNLKKEESVVADKTLVCKDCGKEFLFTEGEQAFYKEKGFENEPQRCPECRKARKQQYNNNRGYRR' A
#
# COMPACT_ATOMS: atom_id res chain seq x y z
N MET A 1 48.73 3.41 -7.39
CA MET A 1 47.63 3.31 -8.39
C MET A 1 46.54 2.45 -7.78
N VAL A 2 45.48 3.10 -7.30
CA VAL A 2 44.41 2.48 -6.53
C VAL A 2 43.43 1.89 -7.53
N CYS A 3 43.46 0.57 -7.75
CA CYS A 3 42.37 -0.10 -8.46
C CYS A 3 41.20 -0.19 -7.50
N LEU A 4 40.44 0.90 -7.42
CA LEU A 4 39.18 1.02 -6.69
C LEU A 4 38.23 -0.11 -7.09
N ASN A 5 37.69 -0.75 -6.06
CA ASN A 5 36.61 -1.73 -6.12
C ASN A 5 35.49 -1.31 -7.09
N LEU A 6 35.24 -2.12 -8.12
CA LEU A 6 33.97 -2.10 -8.86
C LEU A 6 32.96 -2.95 -8.10
N VAL A 7 32.38 -2.32 -7.08
CA VAL A 7 31.20 -2.79 -6.35
C VAL A 7 29.99 -2.88 -7.28
N ASN A 8 29.34 -4.05 -7.25
CA ASN A 8 27.92 -4.31 -7.46
C ASN A 8 27.16 -3.47 -8.52
N LEU A 9 27.07 -4.03 -9.73
CA LEU A 9 25.99 -3.71 -10.68
C LEU A 9 24.81 -4.68 -10.47
N LYS A 10 24.21 -4.69 -9.27
CA LYS A 10 22.84 -5.19 -9.11
C LYS A 10 21.90 -4.05 -9.48
N LYS A 11 21.67 -3.93 -10.78
CA LYS A 11 20.56 -3.13 -11.31
C LYS A 11 19.28 -3.89 -10.92
N GLU A 12 18.81 -3.65 -9.71
CA GLU A 12 17.49 -4.05 -9.24
C GLU A 12 16.46 -3.33 -10.11
N GLU A 13 15.97 -4.02 -11.13
CA GLU A 13 14.67 -3.70 -11.70
C GLU A 13 13.65 -3.98 -10.60
N SER A 14 13.29 -2.93 -9.86
CA SER A 14 12.20 -2.97 -8.90
C SER A 14 10.89 -3.06 -9.69
N VAL A 15 10.63 -4.22 -10.29
CA VAL A 15 9.27 -4.61 -10.68
C VAL A 15 8.45 -4.45 -9.42
N VAL A 16 7.44 -3.59 -9.43
CA VAL A 16 6.65 -3.24 -8.26
C VAL A 16 5.66 -4.39 -8.04
N ALA A 17 6.14 -5.62 -7.90
CA ALA A 17 5.32 -6.82 -7.95
C ALA A 17 4.08 -6.73 -7.06
N ASP A 18 2.97 -7.27 -7.55
CA ASP A 18 1.73 -7.35 -6.79
C ASP A 18 1.99 -8.14 -5.50
N LYS A 19 1.62 -7.55 -4.36
CA LYS A 19 1.81 -8.16 -3.04
C LYS A 19 0.48 -8.62 -2.48
N THR A 20 0.40 -9.83 -1.96
CA THR A 20 -0.74 -10.26 -1.14
C THR A 20 -0.50 -9.87 0.31
N LEU A 21 -1.43 -9.13 0.90
CA LEU A 21 -1.38 -8.69 2.30
C LEU A 21 -2.60 -9.19 3.07
N VAL A 22 -2.46 -9.39 4.38
CA VAL A 22 -3.55 -9.83 5.25
C VAL A 22 -4.18 -8.63 5.93
N CYS A 23 -5.51 -8.50 5.85
CA CYS A 23 -6.24 -7.44 6.52
C CYS A 23 -6.27 -7.65 8.04
N LYS A 24 -5.83 -6.65 8.80
CA LYS A 24 -5.85 -6.70 10.28
C LYS A 24 -7.25 -6.74 10.91
N ASP A 25 -8.26 -6.21 10.22
CA ASP A 25 -9.63 -6.13 10.76
C ASP A 25 -10.47 -7.37 10.43
N CYS A 26 -10.33 -7.95 9.23
CA CYS A 26 -11.16 -9.07 8.78
C CYS A 26 -10.39 -10.37 8.50
N GLY A 27 -9.06 -10.37 8.60
CA GLY A 27 -8.21 -11.54 8.37
C GLY A 27 -8.14 -12.01 6.92
N LYS A 28 -8.79 -11.32 5.98
CA LYS A 28 -8.78 -11.70 4.56
C LYS A 28 -7.51 -11.24 3.86
N GLU A 29 -7.01 -12.07 2.96
CA GLU A 29 -5.96 -11.70 2.02
C GLU A 29 -6.51 -10.74 0.97
N PHE A 30 -5.74 -9.71 0.62
CA PHE A 30 -6.06 -8.79 -0.45
C PHE A 30 -4.82 -8.47 -1.27
N LEU A 31 -5.02 -8.16 -2.55
CA LEU A 31 -3.94 -7.77 -3.45
C LEU A 31 -3.62 -6.30 -3.27
N PHE A 32 -2.33 -5.99 -3.18
CA PHE A 32 -1.75 -4.66 -3.19
C PHE A 32 -0.94 -4.50 -4.46
N THR A 33 -1.63 -4.00 -5.48
CA THR A 33 -1.14 -3.97 -6.87
C THR A 33 -0.18 -2.82 -7.15
N GLU A 34 0.52 -2.89 -8.28
CA GLU A 34 1.37 -1.79 -8.79
C GLU A 34 0.64 -0.44 -8.82
N GLY A 35 -0.59 -0.43 -9.32
CA GLY A 35 -1.41 0.77 -9.40
C GLY A 35 -1.75 1.36 -8.02
N GLU A 36 -2.02 0.51 -7.03
CA GLU A 36 -2.23 0.96 -5.65
C GLU A 36 -0.95 1.48 -5.01
N GLN A 37 0.20 0.85 -5.28
CA GLN A 37 1.51 1.32 -4.82
C GLN A 37 1.84 2.70 -5.38
N ALA A 38 1.57 2.94 -6.68
CA ALA A 38 1.73 4.25 -7.29
C ALA A 38 0.80 5.30 -6.67
N PHE A 39 -0.47 4.95 -6.44
CA PHE A 39 -1.43 5.83 -5.77
C PHE A 39 -1.01 6.20 -4.34
N TYR A 40 -0.49 5.24 -3.58
CA TYR A 40 0.00 5.48 -2.22
C TYR A 40 1.21 6.43 -2.23
N LYS A 41 2.15 6.23 -3.16
CA LYS A 41 3.31 7.11 -3.34
C LYS A 41 2.89 8.53 -3.75
N GLU A 42 1.95 8.68 -4.68
CA GLU A 42 1.45 9.99 -5.12
C GLU A 42 0.79 10.77 -3.96
N LYS A 43 0.11 10.05 -3.06
CA LYS A 43 -0.49 10.65 -1.87
C LYS A 43 0.53 10.96 -0.76
N GLY A 44 1.79 10.57 -0.92
CA GLY A 44 2.82 10.70 0.12
C GLY A 44 2.67 9.70 1.26
N PHE A 45 2.01 8.56 1.03
CA PHE A 45 1.96 7.46 1.99
C PHE A 45 3.17 6.54 1.80
N GLU A 46 4.08 6.56 2.78
CA GLU A 46 5.23 5.65 2.82
C GLU A 46 4.86 4.25 3.35
N ASN A 47 3.70 4.11 3.99
CA ASN A 47 3.26 2.87 4.64
C ASN A 47 2.30 2.05 3.78
N GLU A 48 2.47 0.73 3.81
CA GLU A 48 1.59 -0.23 3.14
C GLU A 48 0.21 -0.30 3.81
N PRO A 49 -0.87 -0.54 3.04
CA PRO A 49 -2.21 -0.68 3.61
C PRO A 49 -2.28 -1.84 4.60
N GLN A 50 -2.74 -1.56 5.81
CA GLN A 50 -2.99 -2.58 6.85
C GLN A 50 -4.38 -3.23 6.75
N ARG A 51 -5.25 -2.69 5.88
CA ARG A 51 -6.66 -3.07 5.75
C ARG A 51 -7.03 -3.21 4.29
N CYS A 52 -7.83 -4.24 3.99
CA CYS A 52 -8.36 -4.48 2.65
C CYS A 52 -9.27 -3.31 2.19
N PRO A 53 -9.46 -3.12 0.86
CA PRO A 53 -10.30 -2.07 0.31
C PRO A 53 -11.74 -2.10 0.86
N GLU A 54 -12.29 -3.28 1.11
CA GLU A 54 -13.62 -3.46 1.68
C GLU A 54 -13.73 -2.86 3.10
N CYS A 55 -12.79 -3.17 3.99
CA CYS A 55 -12.76 -2.60 5.34
C CYS A 55 -12.50 -1.09 5.32
N ARG A 56 -11.66 -0.59 4.40
CA ARG A 56 -11.44 0.85 4.19
C ARG A 56 -12.74 1.55 3.76
N LYS A 57 -13.48 0.95 2.82
CA LYS A 57 -14.75 1.46 2.30
C LYS A 57 -15.86 1.42 3.33
N ALA A 58 -16.02 0.30 4.04
CA ALA A 58 -17.01 0.13 5.10
C ALA A 58 -16.83 1.19 6.21
N ARG A 59 -15.58 1.43 6.63
CA ARG A 59 -15.28 2.47 7.62
C ARG A 59 -15.64 3.87 7.11
N LYS A 60 -15.31 4.19 5.85
CA LYS A 60 -15.70 5.47 5.22
C LYS A 60 -17.22 5.65 5.19
N GLN A 61 -17.98 4.59 4.87
CA GLN A 61 -19.45 4.62 4.88
C GLN A 61 -20.02 4.84 6.28
N GLN A 62 -19.48 4.16 7.30
CA GLN A 62 -19.88 4.35 8.70
C GLN A 62 -19.75 5.82 9.14
N TYR A 63 -18.63 6.47 8.79
CA TYR A 63 -18.44 7.90 9.08
C TYR A 63 -19.46 8.79 8.37
N ASN A 64 -19.81 8.49 7.12
CA ASN A 64 -20.79 9.27 6.36
C ASN A 64 -22.21 9.13 6.94
N ASN A 65 -22.62 7.91 7.32
CA ASN A 65 -23.94 7.67 7.92
C ASN A 65 -24.09 8.39 9.26
N ASN A 66 -23.03 8.43 10.08
CA ASN A 66 -23.06 9.13 11.38
C ASN A 66 -23.10 10.66 11.23
N ARG A 67 -22.55 11.23 10.15
CA ARG A 67 -22.62 12.67 9.88
C ARG A 67 -24.02 13.15 9.46
N GLY A 68 -24.84 12.27 8.90
CA GLY A 68 -26.24 12.58 8.55
C GLY A 68 -27.15 12.68 9.79
N TYR A 69 -26.82 11.97 10.87
CA TYR A 69 -27.59 11.99 12.11
C TYR A 69 -27.28 13.18 13.03
N ARG A 70 -26.17 13.90 12.77
CA ARG A 70 -25.72 15.06 13.57
C ARG A 70 -25.96 16.42 12.89
N ARG A 71 -26.82 16.47 11.88
CA ARG A 71 -27.28 17.72 11.26
C ARG A 71 -28.68 18.07 11.74
#